data_AF-A0A2M7FLU9-F1
#
_entry.id   AF-A0A2M7FLU9-F1
#
_cell.length_a   1.000
_cell.length_b   1.000
_cell.length_c   1.000
_cell.angle_alpha   90.00
_cell.angle_beta   90.00
_cell.angle_gamma   90.00
#
_symmetry.space_group_name_H-M   'P 1'
#
loop_
_entity.id
_entity.type
_entity.pdbx_description
1 polymer ?
#
loop_
_entity_poly.entity_id
_entity_poly.type
_entity_poly.pdbx_seq_one_letter_code
_entity_poly.pdbx_strand_id
1 'polypeptide(L)'
;YFVRQPQGKALMQPYLNPDHPDPAYHCGRLLAVLAKLQQSALGDVGAGVVQRFYAVASTAPGLTFGRLVGNSRNHLGKLEGGLSYWFEQQIAEVMGQLGDKFPLTLNLEGQGLFALGYYQQLAALRTPKKDSNNSNTKGESA
;
A
#
# COMPACT_ATOMS: atom_id res chain seq x y z
N TYR A 1 26.16 4.04 -26.70
CA TYR A 1 25.74 2.73 -27.22
C TYR A 1 25.77 1.70 -26.10
N PHE A 2 24.61 1.24 -25.63
CA PHE A 2 24.50 -0.01 -24.88
C PHE A 2 23.27 -0.76 -25.41
N VAL A 3 23.55 -1.85 -26.10
CA VAL A 3 22.58 -2.81 -26.63
C VAL A 3 21.98 -3.55 -25.43
N ARG A 4 20.67 -3.41 -25.20
CA ARG A 4 19.96 -4.26 -24.23
C ARG A 4 19.69 -5.61 -24.89
N GLN A 5 20.45 -6.63 -24.47
CA GLN A 5 20.08 -8.02 -24.73
C GLN A 5 18.78 -8.35 -23.96
N PRO A 6 17.86 -9.14 -24.53
CA PRO A 6 16.67 -9.59 -23.83
C PRO A 6 17.03 -10.85 -23.02
N GLN A 7 17.83 -10.69 -21.97
CA GLN A 7 18.03 -11.78 -21.00
C GLN A 7 16.89 -11.74 -20.00
N GLY A 8 16.35 -12.93 -19.67
CA GLY A 8 15.06 -13.18 -19.04
C GLY A 8 14.64 -12.16 -17.98
N LYS A 9 13.36 -11.75 -18.04
CA LYS A 9 12.69 -10.92 -17.03
C LYS A 9 12.85 -11.55 -15.64
N ALA A 10 13.95 -11.25 -14.96
CA ALA A 10 14.00 -11.33 -13.52
C ALA A 10 12.99 -10.28 -13.05
N LEU A 11 11.77 -10.75 -12.73
CA LEU A 11 10.80 -9.96 -12.00
C LEU A 11 11.45 -9.66 -10.66
N MET A 12 12.16 -8.53 -10.56
CA MET A 12 12.66 -8.05 -9.28
C MET A 12 11.44 -7.88 -8.38
N GLN A 13 11.37 -8.71 -7.35
CA GLN A 13 10.34 -8.56 -6.33
C GLN A 13 10.56 -7.21 -5.65
N PRO A 14 9.55 -6.35 -5.57
CA PRO A 14 9.69 -5.06 -4.91
C PRO A 14 10.04 -5.30 -3.44
N TYR A 15 11.04 -4.56 -2.94
CA TYR A 15 11.35 -4.57 -1.52
C TYR A 15 10.31 -3.78 -0.74
N LEU A 16 9.77 -4.38 0.31
CA LEU A 16 8.89 -3.78 1.30
C LEU A 16 9.32 -4.32 2.66
N ASN A 17 9.40 -3.46 3.68
CA ASN A 17 9.68 -3.87 5.05
C ASN A 17 8.44 -3.68 5.93
N PRO A 18 7.58 -4.71 6.09
CA PRO A 18 6.38 -4.60 6.93
C PRO A 18 6.67 -4.24 8.38
N ASP A 19 7.86 -4.59 8.87
CA ASP A 19 8.29 -4.47 10.27
C ASP A 19 9.30 -3.32 10.45
N HIS A 20 9.29 -2.31 9.56
CA HIS A 20 10.13 -1.13 9.70
C HIS A 20 9.90 -0.46 11.07
N PRO A 21 10.93 -0.07 11.83
CA PRO A 21 10.73 0.46 13.19
C PRO A 21 10.12 1.86 13.22
N ASP A 22 10.26 2.62 12.13
CA ASP A 22 9.85 4.02 12.06
C ASP A 22 8.38 4.21 11.62
N PRO A 23 7.54 4.93 12.39
CA PRO A 23 6.14 5.16 12.04
C PRO A 23 5.95 6.05 10.80
N ALA A 24 6.90 6.93 10.45
CA ALA A 24 6.83 7.75 9.25
C ALA A 24 6.79 6.89 7.99
N TYR A 25 7.59 5.81 7.97
CA TYR A 25 7.58 4.83 6.89
C TYR A 25 6.19 4.17 6.74
N HIS A 26 5.56 3.78 7.86
CA HIS A 26 4.21 3.22 7.85
C HIS A 26 3.13 4.22 7.45
N CYS A 27 3.27 5.50 7.79
CA CYS A 27 2.40 6.56 7.26
C CYS A 27 2.46 6.63 5.72
N GLY A 28 3.66 6.50 5.15
CA GLY A 28 3.84 6.38 3.70
C GLY A 28 3.13 5.19 3.10
N ARG A 29 3.33 4.00 3.70
CA ARG A 29 2.66 2.75 3.30
C ARG A 29 1.14 2.90 3.35
N LEU A 30 0.62 3.48 4.42
CA LEU A 30 -0.82 3.66 4.61
C LEU A 30 -1.41 4.53 3.50
N LEU A 31 -0.75 5.62 3.11
CA LEU A 31 -1.23 6.46 2.01
C LEU A 31 -1.31 5.69 0.69
N ALA A 32 -0.32 4.82 0.40
CA ALA A 32 -0.33 3.99 -0.81
C ALA A 32 -1.51 3.00 -0.82
N VAL A 33 -1.78 2.34 0.32
CA VAL A 33 -2.92 1.42 0.47
C VAL A 33 -4.25 2.17 0.28
N LEU A 34 -4.43 3.31 0.93
CA LEU A 34 -5.64 4.13 0.83
C LEU A 34 -5.88 4.66 -0.58
N ALA A 35 -4.81 5.07 -1.27
CA ALA A 35 -4.89 5.50 -2.67
C ALA A 35 -5.33 4.35 -3.58
N LYS A 36 -4.77 3.15 -3.36
CA LYS A 36 -5.14 1.96 -4.15
C LYS A 36 -6.56 1.50 -3.87
N LEU A 37 -7.01 1.55 -2.62
CA LEU A 37 -8.39 1.29 -2.22
C LEU A 37 -9.35 2.26 -2.93
N GLN A 38 -9.06 3.57 -2.92
CA GLN A 38 -9.89 4.55 -3.61
C GLN A 38 -9.97 4.26 -5.11
N GLN A 39 -8.83 3.98 -5.75
CA GLN A 39 -8.78 3.63 -7.18
C GLN A 39 -9.60 2.37 -7.47
N SER A 40 -9.50 1.34 -6.64
CA SER A 40 -10.28 0.11 -6.80
C SER A 40 -11.78 0.33 -6.61
N ALA A 41 -12.18 1.24 -5.72
CA ALA A 41 -13.58 1.50 -5.40
C ALA A 41 -14.27 2.46 -6.36
N LEU A 42 -13.53 3.42 -6.95
CA LEU A 42 -14.10 4.52 -7.72
C LEU A 42 -13.56 4.61 -9.16
N GLY A 43 -12.55 3.82 -9.52
CA GLY A 43 -11.85 3.96 -10.79
C GLY A 43 -10.93 5.18 -10.82
N ASP A 44 -10.81 5.79 -12.00
CA ASP A 44 -10.03 7.02 -12.15
C ASP A 44 -10.81 8.22 -11.58
N VAL A 45 -10.28 8.80 -10.51
CA VAL A 45 -10.86 9.96 -9.85
C VAL A 45 -9.93 11.15 -10.09
N GLY A 46 -10.39 12.13 -10.86
CA GLY A 46 -9.54 13.18 -11.44
C GLY A 46 -8.53 13.85 -10.48
N ALA A 47 -8.87 14.00 -9.19
CA ALA A 47 -7.87 14.26 -8.15
C ALA A 47 -8.04 13.31 -6.97
N GLY A 48 -7.32 12.20 -7.01
CA GLY A 48 -7.29 11.17 -5.98
C GLY A 48 -6.62 11.61 -4.67
N VAL A 49 -6.67 10.72 -3.68
CA VAL A 49 -6.12 10.94 -2.33
C VAL A 49 -4.66 11.40 -2.38
N VAL A 50 -3.83 10.81 -3.25
CA VAL A 50 -2.41 11.19 -3.38
C VAL A 50 -2.26 12.66 -3.79
N GLN A 51 -2.92 13.09 -4.87
CA GLN A 51 -2.78 14.46 -5.37
C GLN A 51 -3.20 15.50 -4.33
N ARG A 52 -4.23 15.20 -3.53
CA ARG A 52 -4.79 16.14 -2.55
C ARG A 52 -4.05 16.13 -1.22
N PHE A 53 -3.57 14.97 -0.79
CA PHE A 53 -3.12 14.78 0.59
C PHE A 53 -1.65 14.45 0.72
N TYR A 54 -0.92 14.09 -0.34
CA TYR A 54 0.49 13.66 -0.19
C TYR A 54 1.35 14.71 0.52
N ALA A 55 1.29 15.97 0.10
CA ALA A 55 2.10 17.05 0.69
C ALA A 55 1.82 17.22 2.18
N VAL A 56 0.56 17.33 2.58
CA VAL A 56 0.18 17.51 3.99
C VAL A 56 0.35 16.23 4.81
N ALA A 57 0.08 15.05 4.25
CA ALA A 57 0.30 13.77 4.92
C ALA A 57 1.79 13.50 5.20
N SER A 58 2.67 13.92 4.28
CA SER A 58 4.12 13.76 4.44
C SER A 58 4.70 14.68 5.51
N THR A 59 4.02 15.78 5.86
CA THR A 59 4.52 16.76 6.85
C THR A 59 3.76 16.72 8.18
N ALA A 60 2.45 16.42 8.15
CA ALA A 60 1.55 16.37 9.29
C ALA A 60 0.60 15.14 9.23
N PRO A 61 1.13 13.92 9.45
CA PRO A 61 0.33 12.69 9.41
C PRO A 61 -0.84 12.71 10.40
N GLY A 62 -0.61 13.15 11.65
CA GLY A 62 -1.60 13.15 12.71
C GLY A 62 -2.84 14.00 12.43
N LEU A 63 -2.71 15.04 11.62
CA LEU A 63 -3.84 15.89 11.20
C LEU A 63 -4.58 15.34 9.98
N THR A 64 -3.97 14.41 9.25
CA THR A 64 -4.45 13.97 7.93
C THR A 64 -5.06 12.57 7.98
N PHE A 65 -4.40 11.61 8.62
CA PHE A 65 -4.75 10.20 8.49
C PHE A 65 -6.03 9.80 9.22
N GLY A 66 -6.37 10.42 10.35
CA GLY A 66 -7.64 10.14 11.03
C GLY A 66 -8.85 10.31 10.10
N ARG A 67 -8.86 11.40 9.32
CA ARG A 67 -9.89 11.66 8.32
C ARG A 67 -9.83 10.70 7.13
N LEU A 68 -8.63 10.43 6.60
CA LEU A 68 -8.48 9.53 5.45
C LEU A 68 -8.91 8.10 5.77
N VAL A 69 -8.54 7.58 6.94
CA VAL A 69 -8.96 6.26 7.40
C VAL A 69 -10.47 6.23 7.65
N GLY A 70 -11.05 7.27 8.24
CA GLY A 70 -12.52 7.37 8.37
C GLY A 70 -13.24 7.30 7.02
N ASN A 71 -12.73 8.03 6.01
CA ASN A 71 -13.30 8.02 4.66
C ASN A 71 -13.12 6.67 3.94
N SER A 72 -12.10 5.90 4.29
CA SER A 72 -11.81 4.60 3.66
C SER A 72 -12.96 3.60 3.81
N ARG A 73 -13.74 3.69 4.89
CA ARG A 73 -14.92 2.83 5.13
C ARG A 73 -15.94 2.94 4.00
N ASN A 74 -16.14 4.14 3.45
CA ASN A 74 -17.03 4.36 2.33
C ASN A 74 -16.51 3.74 1.02
N HIS A 75 -15.19 3.61 0.88
CA HIS A 75 -14.57 2.94 -0.27
C HIS A 75 -14.62 1.42 -0.10
N LEU A 76 -14.37 0.90 1.09
CA LEU A 76 -14.51 -0.53 1.42
C LEU A 76 -15.93 -1.03 1.15
N GLY A 77 -16.96 -0.26 1.53
CA GLY A 77 -18.36 -0.62 1.28
C GLY A 77 -18.78 -0.62 -0.20
N LYS A 78 -17.95 -0.09 -1.10
CA LYS A 78 -18.17 -0.14 -2.57
C LYS A 78 -17.47 -1.31 -3.23
N LEU A 79 -16.62 -2.04 -2.50
CA LEU A 79 -15.93 -3.22 -3.00
C LEU A 79 -16.70 -4.47 -2.59
N GLU A 80 -16.68 -5.48 -3.45
CA GLU A 80 -17.38 -6.74 -3.21
C GLU A 80 -16.44 -7.82 -2.66
N GLY A 81 -16.99 -8.67 -1.78
CA GLY A 81 -16.39 -9.93 -1.34
C GLY A 81 -14.97 -9.80 -0.79
N GLY A 82 -14.10 -10.68 -1.25
CA GLY A 82 -12.74 -10.84 -0.73
C GLY A 82 -11.82 -9.63 -0.94
N LEU A 83 -12.11 -8.75 -1.90
CA LEU A 83 -11.27 -7.58 -2.15
C LEU A 83 -11.44 -6.51 -1.06
N SER A 84 -12.66 -6.30 -0.58
CA SER A 84 -12.94 -5.39 0.55
C SER A 84 -12.20 -5.86 1.81
N TYR A 85 -12.36 -7.15 2.16
CA TYR A 85 -11.66 -7.77 3.27
C TYR A 85 -10.13 -7.67 3.13
N TRP A 86 -9.60 -7.90 1.92
CA TRP A 86 -8.15 -7.79 1.69
C TRP A 86 -7.62 -6.38 1.96
N PHE A 87 -8.31 -5.33 1.49
CA PHE A 87 -7.89 -3.95 1.78
C PHE A 87 -8.01 -3.61 3.27
N GLU A 88 -9.08 -4.06 3.94
CA GLU A 88 -9.23 -3.87 5.38
C GLU A 88 -8.06 -4.51 6.15
N GLN A 89 -7.65 -5.72 5.77
CA GLN A 89 -6.48 -6.39 6.35
C GLN A 89 -5.18 -5.63 6.08
N GLN A 90 -4.98 -5.05 4.89
CA GLN A 90 -3.81 -4.24 4.58
C GLN A 90 -3.77 -2.94 5.40
N ILE A 91 -4.91 -2.28 5.61
CA ILE A 91 -4.99 -1.10 6.47
C ILE A 91 -4.69 -1.48 7.91
N ALA A 92 -5.29 -2.57 8.41
CA ALA A 92 -5.08 -3.05 9.78
C ALA A 92 -3.61 -3.45 10.03
N GLU A 93 -2.97 -4.14 9.09
CA GLU A 93 -1.56 -4.53 9.15
C GLU A 93 -0.65 -3.29 9.30
N VAL A 94 -0.80 -2.30 8.43
CA VAL A 94 0.03 -1.08 8.49
C VAL A 94 -0.25 -0.28 9.75
N MET A 95 -1.53 -0.15 10.15
CA MET A 95 -1.90 0.60 11.35
C MET A 95 -1.42 -0.08 12.63
N GLY A 96 -1.37 -1.41 12.67
CA GLY A 96 -0.82 -2.17 13.79
C GLY A 96 0.65 -1.85 14.09
N GLN A 97 1.40 -1.34 13.10
CA GLN A 97 2.81 -0.96 13.24
C GLN A 97 3.01 0.49 13.71
N LEU A 98 1.96 1.30 13.83
CA LEU A 98 2.05 2.71 14.24
C LEU A 98 2.06 2.92 15.76
N GLY A 99 1.85 1.86 16.55
CA GLY A 99 1.70 1.96 18.00
C GLY A 99 0.43 2.73 18.39
N ASP A 100 0.53 3.57 19.42
CA ASP A 100 -0.65 4.20 20.05
C ASP A 100 -1.17 5.46 19.33
N LYS A 101 -0.38 6.05 18.42
CA LYS A 101 -0.74 7.31 17.75
C LYS A 101 0.01 7.53 16.44
N PHE A 102 -0.61 8.30 15.54
CA PHE A 102 0.10 8.88 14.41
C PHE A 102 1.12 9.93 14.88
N PRO A 103 2.30 10.04 14.22
CA PRO A 103 3.19 11.18 14.40
C PRO A 103 2.46 12.49 14.07
N LEU A 104 2.54 13.48 14.95
CA LEU A 104 1.86 14.77 14.74
C LEU A 104 2.43 15.49 13.51
N THR A 105 3.76 15.55 13.42
CA THR A 105 4.52 16.12 12.30
C THR A 105 5.75 15.25 12.00
N LEU A 106 6.33 15.43 10.81
CA LEU A 106 7.56 14.75 10.37
C LEU A 106 8.66 15.76 10.04
N ASN A 107 9.88 15.49 10.51
CA ASN A 107 11.08 16.21 10.07
C ASN A 107 11.49 15.77 8.63
N LEU A 108 12.57 16.32 8.08
CA LEU A 108 13.00 16.01 6.71
C LEU A 108 13.36 14.53 6.51
N GLU A 109 13.98 13.90 7.50
CA GLU A 109 14.31 12.48 7.46
C GLU A 109 13.03 11.61 7.47
N GLY A 110 12.09 11.92 8.36
CA GLY A 110 10.79 11.28 8.41
C GLY A 110 9.97 11.47 7.13
N GLN A 111 10.05 12.63 6.49
CA GLN A 111 9.47 12.87 5.15
C GLN A 111 10.11 11.97 4.09
N GLY A 112 11.43 11.74 4.18
CA GLY A 112 12.14 10.77 3.33
C GLY A 112 11.65 9.34 3.58
N LEU A 113 11.52 8.93 4.84
CA LEU A 113 10.99 7.61 5.22
C LEU A 113 9.54 7.42 4.77
N PHE A 114 8.70 8.45 4.91
CA PHE A 114 7.35 8.48 4.38
C PHE A 114 7.34 8.22 2.87
N ALA A 115 8.16 8.95 2.11
CA ALA A 115 8.24 8.75 0.66
C ALA A 115 8.73 7.33 0.32
N LEU A 116 9.73 6.84 1.05
CA LEU A 116 10.27 5.49 0.86
C LEU A 116 9.20 4.42 1.08
N GLY A 117 8.48 4.48 2.21
CA GLY A 117 7.40 3.54 2.53
C GLY A 117 6.25 3.61 1.55
N TYR A 118 5.87 4.82 1.11
CA TYR A 118 4.86 5.02 0.08
C TYR A 118 5.23 4.32 -1.24
N TYR A 119 6.43 4.57 -1.76
CA TYR A 119 6.83 4.01 -3.06
C TYR A 119 7.10 2.51 -3.00
N GLN A 120 7.64 2.00 -1.89
CA GLN A 120 7.83 0.56 -1.69
C GLN A 120 6.49 -0.18 -1.62
N GLN A 121 5.51 0.34 -0.86
CA GLN A 121 4.17 -0.23 -0.82
C GLN A 121 3.47 -0.12 -2.18
N LEU A 122 3.61 1.00 -2.89
CA LEU A 122 3.05 1.16 -4.24
C LEU A 122 3.61 0.14 -5.23
N ALA A 123 4.92 -0.14 -5.16
CA ALA A 123 5.55 -1.16 -5.99
C ALA A 123 5.04 -2.58 -5.64
N ALA A 124 4.91 -2.88 -4.35
CA ALA A 124 4.31 -4.13 -3.87
C ALA A 124 2.87 -4.33 -4.38
N LEU A 125 2.04 -3.29 -4.30
CA LEU A 125 0.63 -3.30 -4.77
C LEU A 125 0.49 -3.46 -6.29
N ARG A 126 1.54 -3.15 -7.07
CA ARG A 126 1.54 -3.29 -8.54
C ARG A 126 2.04 -4.64 -9.03
N THR A 127 2.67 -5.41 -8.16
CA THR A 127 3.20 -6.73 -8.54
C THR A 127 2.08 -7.74 -8.44
N PRO A 128 1.68 -8.41 -9.55
CA PRO A 128 0.65 -9.43 -9.49
C PRO A 128 1.14 -10.57 -8.58
N LYS A 129 0.33 -10.95 -7.58
CA LYS A 129 0.56 -12.20 -6.85
C LYS A 129 0.49 -13.33 -7.86
N LYS A 130 1.59 -14.07 -8.01
CA LYS A 130 1.58 -15.33 -8.75
C LYS A 130 0.75 -16.29 -7.90
N ASP A 131 -0.44 -16.67 -8.36
CA ASP A 131 -1.29 -17.61 -7.64
C ASP A 131 -0.53 -18.92 -7.41
N SER A 132 -0.06 -19.13 -6.18
CA SER A 132 0.42 -20.42 -5.71
C SER A 132 -0.78 -21.28 -5.31
N ASN A 133 -1.61 -21.61 -6.30
CA ASN A 133 -2.67 -22.61 -6.20
C ASN A 133 -2.50 -23.62 -7.34
N ASN A 134 -1.56 -24.55 -7.17
CA ASN A 134 -1.62 -25.84 -7.86
C ASN A 134 -0.89 -26.93 -7.05
N SER A 135 -1.55 -27.44 -6.01
CA SER A 135 -1.24 -28.75 -5.44
C SER A 135 -2.47 -29.35 -4.76
N ASN A 136 -3.46 -29.74 -5.55
CA ASN A 136 -4.17 -31.01 -5.36
C ASN A 136 -5.18 -31.24 -6.49
N THR A 137 -4.70 -31.83 -7.58
CA THR A 137 -5.59 -32.47 -8.55
C THR A 137 -5.00 -33.82 -8.93
N LYS A 138 -5.62 -34.87 -8.37
CA LYS A 138 -5.79 -36.22 -8.92
C LYS A 138 -4.54 -37.06 -9.17
N GLY A 139 -4.27 -37.95 -8.21
CA GLY A 139 -3.71 -39.27 -8.48
C GLY A 139 -4.75 -40.33 -8.10
N GLU A 140 -5.66 -40.64 -9.01
CA GLU A 140 -6.49 -41.85 -8.97
C GLU A 140 -6.17 -42.59 -10.27
N SER A 141 -5.53 -43.77 -10.16
CA SER A 141 -5.58 -44.92 -11.10
C SER A 141 -4.37 -45.85 -10.87
N ALA A 142 -4.56 -46.88 -10.06
CA ALA A 142 -4.14 -48.26 -10.33
C ALA A 142 -4.88 -49.19 -9.37
#